data_AF-A0A2H3IA79-F1
#
_entry.id   AF-A0A2H3IA79-F1
#
_cell.length_a   1.000
_cell.length_b   1.000
_cell.length_c   1.000
_cell.angle_alpha   90.00
_cell.angle_beta   90.00
_cell.angle_gamma   90.00
#
_symmetry.space_group_name_H-M   'P 1'
#
loop_
_entity.id
_entity.type
_entity.pdbx_description
1 polymer ?
#
loop_
_entity_poly.entity_id
_entity_poly.type
_entity_poly.pdbx_seq_one_letter_code
_entity_poly.pdbx_strand_id
1 'polypeptide(L)'
;MRSWVRHVITIPSDNYAYNSNGNIAFFGTTSGNMDVAIHETGHSLDLLGASKVMESDYPEPSQDWIDNYSQDPNVPDDYAQTNQIENVAQNTVVSVYDKVVPGGFGSAQPSWNNIFHQYATLQWKAGDQILPGGTCDRHLINSETVSTSNAAAAAAAAAMVNGPRKPDTSFKRNYTNIVTDYTEFSTKESCVF
;
A
#
# COMPACT_ATOMS: atom_id res chain seq x y z
N MET A 1 2.81 -1.54 9.47
CA MET A 1 2.61 -1.16 8.05
C MET A 1 3.84 -1.29 7.13
N ARG A 2 5.09 -0.96 7.54
CA ARG A 2 6.25 -0.90 6.62
C ARG A 2 6.51 -2.18 5.81
N SER A 3 6.23 -3.37 6.35
CA SER A 3 6.41 -4.68 5.69
C SER A 3 5.50 -4.91 4.47
N TRP A 4 4.56 -4.00 4.22
CA TRP A 4 3.63 -4.01 3.09
C TRP A 4 4.08 -3.10 1.96
N VAL A 5 4.94 -2.12 2.27
CA VAL A 5 5.58 -1.25 1.28
C VAL A 5 6.87 -1.91 0.81
N ARG A 6 7.17 -1.78 -0.47
CA ARG A 6 8.38 -2.29 -1.10
C ARG A 6 9.37 -1.16 -1.32
N HIS A 7 9.00 -0.19 -2.15
CA HIS A 7 9.78 1.00 -2.43
C HIS A 7 8.94 2.26 -2.22
N VAL A 8 9.61 3.35 -1.86
CA VAL A 8 9.05 4.70 -1.87
C VAL A 8 9.86 5.50 -2.87
N ILE A 9 9.19 6.09 -3.85
CA ILE A 9 9.80 6.80 -4.97
C ILE A 9 9.20 8.20 -5.00
N THR A 10 10.04 9.22 -5.14
CA THR A 10 9.61 10.63 -5.23
C THR A 10 10.05 11.21 -6.57
N ILE A 11 9.12 11.72 -7.36
CA ILE A 11 9.35 12.14 -8.74
C ILE A 11 8.89 13.60 -8.92
N PRO A 12 9.77 14.52 -9.39
CA PRO A 12 9.35 15.88 -9.72
C PRO A 12 8.32 15.88 -10.86
N SER A 13 7.11 16.38 -10.60
CA SER A 13 6.00 16.52 -11.57
C SER A 13 4.84 17.29 -10.94
N ASP A 14 3.65 17.23 -11.54
CA ASP A 14 2.39 17.65 -10.92
C ASP A 14 2.03 16.74 -9.73
N ASN A 15 1.14 17.21 -8.86
CA ASN A 15 0.81 16.52 -7.61
C ASN A 15 -0.15 15.36 -7.83
N TYR A 16 0.34 14.15 -7.66
CA TYR A 16 -0.45 12.92 -7.53
C TYR A 16 0.39 11.84 -6.82
N ALA A 17 -0.23 10.73 -6.49
CA ALA A 17 0.45 9.54 -5.99
C ALA A 17 -0.24 8.29 -6.54
N TYR A 18 0.48 7.17 -6.55
CA TYR A 18 -0.13 5.87 -6.79
C TYR A 18 0.69 4.76 -6.16
N ASN A 19 0.08 3.59 -6.08
CA ASN A 19 0.69 2.36 -5.63
C ASN A 19 0.61 1.28 -6.71
N SER A 20 1.73 0.61 -6.94
CA SER A 20 1.73 -0.65 -7.67
C SER A 20 2.58 -1.68 -6.96
N ASN A 21 1.97 -2.80 -6.55
CA ASN A 21 2.67 -3.94 -5.94
C ASN A 21 3.53 -3.54 -4.72
N GLY A 22 3.03 -2.62 -3.90
CA GLY A 22 3.74 -2.07 -2.74
C GLY A 22 4.80 -1.02 -3.09
N ASN A 23 4.99 -0.67 -4.36
CA ASN A 23 5.80 0.47 -4.76
C ASN A 23 4.93 1.71 -4.73
N ILE A 24 5.24 2.63 -3.83
CA ILE A 24 4.53 3.91 -3.73
C ILE A 24 5.32 4.95 -4.49
N ALA A 25 4.68 5.58 -5.47
CA ALA A 25 5.25 6.66 -6.25
C ALA A 25 4.54 7.97 -5.92
N PHE A 26 5.27 8.91 -5.34
CA PHE A 26 4.81 10.26 -5.05
C PHE A 26 5.31 11.22 -6.13
N PHE A 27 4.42 12.04 -6.66
CA PHE A 27 4.73 13.06 -7.65
C PHE A 27 4.56 14.47 -7.09
N GLY A 28 5.42 15.39 -7.53
CA GLY A 28 5.41 16.76 -7.04
C GLY A 28 5.71 16.83 -5.54
N THR A 29 4.83 17.43 -4.76
CA THR A 29 4.99 17.63 -3.31
C THR A 29 4.22 16.62 -2.45
N THR A 30 3.55 15.62 -3.05
CA THR A 30 2.67 14.69 -2.31
C THR A 30 3.39 13.85 -1.26
N SER A 31 4.69 13.61 -1.43
CA SER A 31 5.52 12.93 -0.42
C SER A 31 5.63 13.67 0.93
N GLY A 32 5.28 14.96 0.98
CA GLY A 32 5.22 15.74 2.22
C GLY A 32 3.94 15.51 3.05
N ASN A 33 2.94 14.85 2.48
CA ASN A 33 1.62 14.64 3.09
C ASN A 33 1.54 13.24 3.69
N MET A 34 1.49 13.16 5.03
CA MET A 34 1.50 11.87 5.74
C MET A 34 0.23 11.05 5.51
N ASP A 35 -0.92 11.72 5.39
CA ASP A 35 -2.19 11.12 5.02
C ASP A 35 -2.12 10.44 3.65
N VAL A 36 -1.52 11.09 2.65
CA VAL A 36 -1.28 10.47 1.32
C VAL A 36 -0.35 9.25 1.46
N ALA A 37 0.69 9.33 2.28
CA ALA A 37 1.57 8.18 2.47
C ALA A 37 0.88 7.00 3.16
N ILE A 38 0.00 7.26 4.11
CA ILE A 38 -0.81 6.23 4.79
C ILE A 38 -1.85 5.66 3.83
N HIS A 39 -2.52 6.51 3.04
CA HIS A 39 -3.48 6.14 2.02
C HIS A 39 -2.87 5.16 1.01
N GLU A 40 -1.73 5.51 0.41
CA GLU A 40 -1.03 4.64 -0.53
C GLU A 40 -0.54 3.35 0.14
N THR A 41 -0.17 3.40 1.41
CA THR A 41 0.15 2.20 2.19
C THR A 41 -1.10 1.34 2.44
N GLY A 42 -2.28 1.95 2.56
CA GLY A 42 -3.58 1.28 2.65
C GLY A 42 -3.85 0.37 1.46
N HIS A 43 -3.59 0.84 0.23
CA HIS A 43 -3.65 -0.03 -0.95
C HIS A 43 -2.70 -1.24 -0.82
N SER A 44 -1.47 -1.04 -0.31
CA SER A 44 -0.53 -2.15 -0.10
C SER A 44 -1.03 -3.15 0.94
N LEU A 45 -1.52 -2.64 2.08
CA LEU A 45 -2.02 -3.47 3.16
C LEU A 45 -3.16 -4.33 2.65
N ASP A 46 -4.08 -3.74 1.92
CA ASP A 46 -5.26 -4.45 1.51
C ASP A 46 -5.01 -5.42 0.36
N LEU A 47 -4.48 -4.91 -0.76
CA LEU A 47 -4.35 -5.67 -2.01
C LEU A 47 -3.24 -6.72 -1.97
N LEU A 48 -2.28 -6.62 -1.04
CA LEU A 48 -1.31 -7.69 -0.81
C LEU A 48 -1.74 -8.66 0.30
N GLY A 49 -2.83 -8.37 1.01
CA GLY A 49 -3.55 -9.34 1.84
C GLY A 49 -3.41 -9.24 3.36
N ALA A 50 -3.13 -8.06 3.92
CA ALA A 50 -3.20 -7.79 5.37
C ALA A 50 -4.67 -7.74 5.85
N SER A 51 -5.50 -6.91 5.21
CA SER A 51 -6.94 -6.82 5.51
C SER A 51 -7.78 -7.72 4.61
N LYS A 52 -7.43 -7.86 3.32
CA LYS A 52 -8.22 -8.61 2.33
C LYS A 52 -9.69 -8.15 2.32
N VAL A 53 -9.90 -6.85 2.46
CA VAL A 53 -11.20 -6.23 2.28
C VAL A 53 -11.55 -6.21 0.80
N MET A 54 -10.62 -5.82 -0.07
CA MET A 54 -10.72 -6.09 -1.51
C MET A 54 -10.22 -7.50 -1.78
N GLU A 55 -10.95 -8.26 -2.60
CA GLU A 55 -10.57 -9.63 -2.94
C GLU A 55 -9.37 -9.65 -3.90
N SER A 56 -8.65 -10.79 -3.92
CA SER A 56 -7.40 -10.95 -4.65
C SER A 56 -7.54 -10.78 -6.16
N ASP A 57 -8.76 -10.90 -6.69
CA ASP A 57 -9.05 -10.88 -8.13
C ASP A 57 -9.78 -9.60 -8.52
N TYR A 58 -9.36 -8.45 -7.97
CA TYR A 58 -9.66 -7.06 -8.39
C TYR A 58 -10.83 -6.89 -9.39
N PRO A 59 -11.94 -6.16 -9.08
CA PRO A 59 -12.07 -5.08 -8.09
C PRO A 59 -13.18 -5.33 -7.03
N GLU A 60 -13.53 -6.58 -6.72
CA GLU A 60 -14.70 -6.84 -5.88
C GLU A 60 -14.36 -6.79 -4.37
N PRO A 61 -15.12 -6.04 -3.56
CA PRO A 61 -14.98 -6.04 -2.11
C PRO A 61 -15.59 -7.31 -1.49
N SER A 62 -15.00 -7.76 -0.39
CA SER A 62 -15.54 -8.84 0.44
C SER A 62 -16.93 -8.48 0.99
N GLN A 63 -17.77 -9.51 1.19
CA GLN A 63 -19.12 -9.32 1.71
C GLN A 63 -19.13 -8.63 3.08
N ASP A 64 -18.22 -9.00 3.98
CA ASP A 64 -18.09 -8.35 5.30
C ASP A 64 -17.90 -6.83 5.19
N TRP A 65 -17.12 -6.38 4.19
CA TRP A 65 -16.91 -4.96 3.98
C TRP A 65 -18.17 -4.27 3.47
N ILE A 66 -18.86 -4.85 2.49
CA ILE A 66 -20.11 -4.31 1.97
C ILE A 66 -21.19 -4.24 3.05
N ASP A 67 -21.29 -5.26 3.90
CA ASP A 67 -22.25 -5.30 5.00
C ASP A 67 -21.98 -4.19 6.02
N ASN A 68 -20.71 -3.93 6.34
CA ASN A 68 -20.33 -2.83 7.24
C ASN A 68 -20.45 -1.45 6.59
N TYR A 69 -20.05 -1.31 5.33
CA TYR A 69 -20.27 -0.11 4.52
C TYR A 69 -21.75 0.29 4.50
N SER A 70 -22.66 -0.68 4.35
CA SER A 70 -24.11 -0.42 4.30
C SER A 70 -24.74 0.06 5.61
N GLN A 71 -24.03 -0.07 6.74
CA GLN A 71 -24.47 0.40 8.05
C GLN A 71 -24.11 1.87 8.30
N ASP A 72 -23.17 2.41 7.51
CA ASP A 72 -22.65 3.74 7.67
C ASP A 72 -23.31 4.70 6.65
N PRO A 73 -23.90 5.82 7.07
CA PRO A 73 -24.52 6.77 6.14
C PRO A 73 -23.51 7.59 5.32
N ASN A 74 -22.23 7.54 5.64
CA ASN A 74 -21.18 8.38 5.06
C ASN A 74 -19.93 7.57 4.68
N VAL A 75 -19.00 8.23 4.00
CA VAL A 75 -17.60 7.82 3.83
C VAL A 75 -16.67 8.93 4.32
N PRO A 76 -15.35 8.71 4.48
CA PRO A 76 -14.45 9.69 5.07
C PRO A 76 -14.40 11.04 4.36
N ASP A 77 -14.40 11.05 3.03
CA ASP A 77 -14.35 12.26 2.20
C ASP A 77 -14.88 12.00 0.77
N ASP A 78 -14.85 13.04 -0.07
CA ASP A 78 -15.31 12.95 -1.45
C ASP A 78 -14.49 11.98 -2.30
N TYR A 79 -13.20 11.81 -1.99
CA TYR A 79 -12.34 10.90 -2.76
C TYR A 79 -12.67 9.43 -2.48
N ALA A 80 -13.04 9.11 -1.23
CA ALA A 80 -13.55 7.80 -0.85
C ALA A 80 -14.84 7.39 -1.60
N GLN A 81 -15.58 8.34 -2.20
CA GLN A 81 -16.78 8.05 -2.99
C GLN A 81 -16.44 7.54 -4.40
N THR A 82 -15.20 7.67 -4.85
CA THR A 82 -14.77 7.32 -6.21
C THR A 82 -15.01 5.85 -6.51
N ASN A 83 -14.58 4.97 -5.62
CA ASN A 83 -14.81 3.53 -5.66
C ASN A 83 -14.44 2.90 -4.30
N GLN A 84 -14.69 1.60 -4.11
CA GLN A 84 -14.43 0.93 -2.84
C GLN A 84 -12.94 0.79 -2.51
N ILE A 85 -12.06 0.78 -3.50
CA ILE A 85 -10.61 0.70 -3.30
C ILE A 85 -10.10 1.99 -2.69
N GLU A 86 -10.59 3.13 -3.19
CA GLU A 86 -10.33 4.44 -2.61
C GLU A 86 -10.96 4.57 -1.23
N ASN A 87 -12.18 4.06 -1.05
CA ASN A 87 -12.84 4.06 0.24
C ASN A 87 -12.03 3.31 1.31
N VAL A 88 -11.46 2.15 0.95
CA VAL A 88 -10.58 1.35 1.83
C VAL A 88 -9.29 2.11 2.16
N ALA A 89 -8.66 2.75 1.17
CA ALA A 89 -7.44 3.52 1.39
C ALA A 89 -7.70 4.73 2.31
N GLN A 90 -8.80 5.46 2.12
CA GLN A 90 -9.17 6.57 2.99
C GLN A 90 -9.56 6.11 4.40
N ASN A 91 -10.33 5.03 4.53
CA ASN A 91 -10.62 4.46 5.84
C ASN A 91 -9.38 3.88 6.53
N THR A 92 -8.31 3.53 5.80
CA THR A 92 -7.02 3.17 6.40
C THR A 92 -6.41 4.37 7.12
N VAL A 93 -6.47 5.58 6.54
CA VAL A 93 -6.00 6.81 7.20
C VAL A 93 -6.75 7.06 8.50
N VAL A 94 -8.09 6.96 8.46
CA VAL A 94 -8.95 7.09 9.64
C VAL A 94 -8.61 6.03 10.69
N SER A 95 -8.44 4.77 10.27
CA SER A 95 -8.11 3.65 11.15
C SER A 95 -6.78 3.82 11.86
N VAL A 96 -5.76 4.31 11.15
CA VAL A 96 -4.45 4.61 11.73
C VAL A 96 -4.59 5.72 12.76
N TYR A 97 -5.23 6.83 12.39
CA TYR A 97 -5.45 7.96 13.30
C TYR A 97 -6.16 7.51 14.58
N ASP A 98 -7.25 6.75 14.44
CA ASP A 98 -8.04 6.24 15.56
C ASP A 98 -7.23 5.39 16.54
N LYS A 99 -6.30 4.58 16.02
CA LYS A 99 -5.46 3.72 16.85
C LYS A 99 -4.27 4.43 17.50
N VAL A 100 -3.68 5.45 16.86
CA VAL A 100 -2.41 6.02 17.31
C VAL A 100 -2.54 7.39 18.00
N VAL A 101 -3.65 8.09 17.80
CA VAL A 101 -3.89 9.40 18.42
C VAL A 101 -4.66 9.22 19.73
N PRO A 102 -4.20 9.80 20.86
CA PRO A 102 -4.95 9.76 22.10
C PRO A 102 -6.37 10.30 21.94
N GLY A 103 -7.37 9.48 22.30
CA GLY A 103 -8.80 9.81 22.12
C GLY A 103 -9.38 9.37 20.76
N GLY A 104 -8.55 8.86 19.86
CA GLY A 104 -8.96 8.28 18.58
C GLY A 104 -9.61 9.29 17.63
N PHE A 105 -10.22 8.77 16.56
CA PHE A 105 -10.82 9.60 15.52
C PHE A 105 -12.03 10.38 16.05
N GLY A 106 -12.78 9.77 16.97
CA GLY A 106 -13.92 10.42 17.62
C GLY A 106 -13.56 11.65 18.46
N SER A 107 -12.28 11.82 18.84
CA SER A 107 -11.84 13.05 19.51
C SER A 107 -11.73 14.27 18.57
N ALA A 108 -11.58 14.03 17.26
CA ALA A 108 -11.38 15.05 16.25
C ALA A 108 -12.62 15.27 15.36
N GLN A 109 -13.42 14.22 15.13
CA GLN A 109 -14.61 14.25 14.29
C GLN A 109 -15.86 13.86 15.10
N PRO A 110 -16.73 14.81 15.49
CA PRO A 110 -17.94 14.51 16.26
C PRO A 110 -18.89 13.50 15.60
N SER A 111 -18.93 13.48 14.26
CA SER A 111 -19.77 12.55 13.48
C SER A 111 -19.05 11.25 13.13
N TRP A 112 -18.01 10.85 13.87
CA TRP A 112 -17.21 9.65 13.60
C TRP A 112 -18.05 8.39 13.47
N ASN A 113 -19.17 8.32 14.20
CA ASN A 113 -20.09 7.19 14.21
C ASN A 113 -20.79 6.97 12.86
N ASN A 114 -20.75 7.96 11.95
CA ASN A 114 -21.32 7.84 10.61
C ASN A 114 -20.44 7.03 9.64
N ILE A 115 -19.21 6.70 10.03
CA ILE A 115 -18.27 5.88 9.24
C ILE A 115 -17.62 4.77 10.08
N PHE A 116 -18.17 4.51 11.27
CA PHE A 116 -17.52 3.66 12.28
C PHE A 116 -17.33 2.22 11.81
N HIS A 117 -18.36 1.64 11.19
CA HIS A 117 -18.34 0.23 10.82
C HIS A 117 -17.27 -0.03 9.76
N GLN A 118 -17.06 0.90 8.83
CA GLN A 118 -16.01 0.83 7.82
C GLN A 118 -14.60 0.79 8.44
N TYR A 119 -14.19 1.84 9.18
CA TYR A 119 -12.83 1.86 9.71
C TYR A 119 -12.61 0.79 10.80
N ALA A 120 -13.64 0.44 11.59
CA ALA A 120 -13.55 -0.66 12.56
C ALA A 120 -13.33 -2.01 11.85
N THR A 121 -13.94 -2.23 10.69
CA THR A 121 -13.74 -3.46 9.90
C THR A 121 -12.30 -3.58 9.42
N LEU A 122 -11.68 -2.49 8.95
CA LEU A 122 -10.26 -2.50 8.57
C LEU A 122 -9.35 -2.76 9.77
N GLN A 123 -9.61 -2.10 10.89
CA GLN A 123 -8.86 -2.33 12.12
C GLN A 123 -8.94 -3.79 12.59
N TRP A 124 -10.11 -4.42 12.47
CA TRP A 124 -10.30 -5.82 12.82
C TRP A 124 -9.54 -6.75 11.86
N LYS A 125 -9.74 -6.59 10.55
CA LYS A 125 -9.13 -7.48 9.55
C LYS A 125 -7.61 -7.33 9.47
N ALA A 126 -7.09 -6.10 9.46
CA ALA A 126 -5.65 -5.85 9.40
C ALA A 126 -4.93 -6.08 10.74
N GLY A 127 -5.65 -6.07 11.87
CA GLY A 127 -5.08 -6.22 13.20
C GLY A 127 -3.94 -5.25 13.47
N ASP A 128 -2.84 -5.74 14.05
CA ASP A 128 -1.66 -4.92 14.36
C ASP A 128 -0.88 -4.48 13.11
N GLN A 129 -1.16 -5.04 11.93
CA GLN A 129 -0.42 -4.69 10.71
C GLN A 129 -0.73 -3.28 10.20
N ILE A 130 -1.90 -2.76 10.57
CA ILE A 130 -2.31 -1.37 10.29
C ILE A 130 -1.53 -0.36 11.13
N LEU A 131 -0.87 -0.78 12.22
CA LEU A 131 -0.11 0.14 13.04
C LEU A 131 1.23 0.51 12.36
N PRO A 132 1.60 1.80 12.33
CA PRO A 132 2.94 2.22 11.94
C PRO A 132 4.02 1.56 12.81
N GLY A 133 5.19 1.29 12.24
CA GLY A 133 6.29 0.60 12.92
C GLY A 133 6.20 -0.94 12.85
N GLY A 134 6.62 -1.59 13.93
CA GLY A 134 6.73 -3.05 14.05
C GLY A 134 8.06 -3.63 13.53
N THR A 135 8.14 -4.96 13.46
CA THR A 135 9.28 -5.67 12.85
C THR A 135 8.96 -5.96 11.38
N CYS A 136 9.92 -5.67 10.50
CA CYS A 136 9.78 -5.94 9.07
C CYS A 136 10.40 -7.29 8.72
N ASP A 137 9.64 -8.37 8.90
CA ASP A 137 10.02 -9.75 8.55
C ASP A 137 9.33 -10.27 7.27
N ARG A 138 8.23 -9.62 6.87
CA ARG A 138 7.55 -9.80 5.56
C ARG A 138 8.21 -8.94 4.48
N HIS A 139 8.48 -9.53 3.32
CA HIS A 139 9.00 -8.84 2.14
C HIS A 139 8.48 -9.50 0.84
N LEU A 140 8.08 -8.71 -0.16
CA LEU A 140 7.78 -9.25 -1.50
C LEU A 140 9.07 -9.73 -2.17
N ILE A 141 9.03 -10.76 -3.02
CA ILE A 141 10.23 -11.16 -3.77
C ILE A 141 10.85 -9.97 -4.53
N ASN A 142 12.19 -9.88 -4.54
CA ASN A 142 12.88 -8.88 -5.32
C ASN A 142 12.53 -9.04 -6.81
N SER A 143 12.49 -7.91 -7.51
CA SER A 143 12.09 -7.83 -8.90
C SER A 143 13.27 -8.33 -9.70
N GLU A 144 12.98 -8.84 -10.88
CA GLU A 144 14.04 -9.23 -11.79
C GLU A 144 14.94 -8.03 -12.11
N THR A 145 16.21 -8.34 -12.33
CA THR A 145 17.19 -7.31 -12.69
C THR A 145 16.93 -6.86 -14.11
N VAL A 146 16.54 -5.59 -14.29
CA VAL A 146 16.30 -5.02 -15.62
C VAL A 146 17.61 -4.50 -16.21
N SER A 147 17.94 -4.94 -17.42
CA SER A 147 19.10 -4.44 -18.18
C SER A 147 18.77 -3.10 -18.84
N THR A 148 19.55 -2.05 -18.57
CA THR A 148 19.30 -0.69 -19.10
C THR A 148 19.94 -0.43 -20.47
N SER A 149 20.60 -1.43 -21.10
CA SER A 149 21.07 -1.33 -22.50
C SER A 149 21.33 -2.69 -23.16
N ASN A 150 21.31 -2.75 -24.49
CA ASN A 150 21.81 -3.90 -25.27
C ASN A 150 23.31 -4.15 -25.02
N ALA A 151 24.06 -3.10 -24.67
CA ALA A 151 25.47 -3.19 -24.30
C ALA A 151 25.68 -3.84 -22.91
N ALA A 152 24.70 -3.79 -22.01
CA ALA A 152 24.77 -4.47 -20.71
C ALA A 152 24.61 -5.99 -20.84
N ALA A 153 23.89 -6.50 -21.86
CA ALA A 153 23.90 -7.92 -22.21
C ALA A 153 25.29 -8.37 -22.72
N ALA A 154 25.94 -7.54 -23.55
CA ALA A 154 27.32 -7.78 -24.00
C ALA A 154 28.37 -7.60 -22.89
N ALA A 155 28.16 -6.67 -21.97
CA ALA A 155 29.02 -6.45 -20.81
C ALA A 155 28.84 -7.54 -19.74
N ALA A 156 27.63 -8.12 -19.60
CA ALA A 156 27.40 -9.31 -18.77
C ALA A 156 28.11 -10.55 -19.34
N ALA A 157 28.22 -10.66 -20.67
CA ALA A 157 29.05 -11.68 -21.33
C ALA A 157 30.55 -11.40 -21.16
N ALA A 158 31.00 -10.15 -21.26
CA ALA A 158 32.41 -9.77 -21.06
C ALA A 158 32.86 -9.81 -19.58
N ALA A 159 31.96 -9.61 -18.62
CA ALA A 159 32.24 -9.70 -17.19
C ALA A 159 32.50 -11.14 -16.71
N MET A 160 32.21 -12.17 -17.53
CA MET A 160 32.64 -13.54 -17.25
C MET A 160 34.17 -13.71 -17.29
N VAL A 161 34.92 -12.74 -17.83
CA VAL A 161 36.38 -12.76 -17.90
C VAL A 161 37.07 -12.14 -16.66
N ASN A 162 36.37 -11.31 -15.86
CA ASN A 162 36.97 -10.55 -14.74
C ASN A 162 36.22 -10.64 -13.39
N GLY A 163 35.31 -11.60 -13.22
CA GLY A 163 34.52 -11.76 -11.98
C GLY A 163 33.31 -10.81 -11.91
N PRO A 164 32.24 -11.17 -11.20
CA PRO A 164 30.92 -10.56 -11.40
C PRO A 164 30.86 -9.14 -10.80
N ARG A 165 30.88 -8.12 -11.66
CA ARG A 165 30.37 -6.78 -11.33
C ARG A 165 28.85 -6.69 -11.57
N LYS A 166 28.10 -7.77 -11.33
CA LYS A 166 26.63 -7.68 -11.34
C LYS A 166 26.20 -6.96 -10.05
N PRO A 167 25.21 -6.05 -10.10
CA PRO A 167 24.61 -5.51 -8.89
C PRO A 167 24.12 -6.66 -8.02
N ASP A 168 24.49 -6.64 -6.74
CA ASP A 168 24.01 -7.64 -5.78
C ASP A 168 22.55 -7.33 -5.43
N THR A 169 21.64 -8.08 -6.03
CA THR A 169 20.19 -7.99 -5.85
C THR A 169 19.64 -8.94 -4.78
N SER A 170 20.50 -9.59 -3.99
CA SER A 170 20.07 -10.40 -2.85
C SER A 170 19.52 -9.53 -1.72
N PHE A 171 18.64 -10.10 -0.91
CA PHE A 171 18.15 -9.49 0.32
C PHE A 171 19.31 -9.17 1.26
N LYS A 172 19.36 -7.92 1.77
CA LYS A 172 20.42 -7.47 2.70
C LYS A 172 20.19 -7.87 4.15
N ARG A 173 19.05 -8.49 4.44
CA ARG A 173 18.64 -8.95 5.76
C ARG A 173 17.94 -10.30 5.61
N ASN A 174 17.88 -11.05 6.70
CA ASN A 174 17.09 -12.26 6.75
C ASN A 174 15.62 -11.89 6.86
N TYR A 175 14.83 -12.35 5.90
CA TYR A 175 13.37 -12.29 5.92
C TYR A 175 12.84 -13.70 6.08
N THR A 176 12.00 -13.91 7.09
CA THR A 176 11.38 -15.22 7.36
C THR A 176 10.06 -15.39 6.61
N ASN A 177 9.51 -14.32 6.06
CA ASN A 177 8.25 -14.31 5.32
C ASN A 177 8.42 -13.63 3.96
N ILE A 178 9.01 -14.35 3.01
CA ILE A 178 9.14 -13.88 1.63
C ILE A 178 7.87 -14.27 0.87
N VAL A 179 7.20 -13.27 0.31
CA VAL A 179 5.98 -13.46 -0.49
C VAL A 179 6.36 -13.54 -1.96
N THR A 180 6.15 -14.71 -2.56
CA THR A 180 6.40 -14.98 -3.99
C THR A 180 5.14 -14.93 -4.83
N ASP A 181 4.00 -15.26 -4.23
CA ASP A 181 2.71 -15.39 -4.92
C ASP A 181 1.77 -14.28 -4.42
N TYR A 182 1.46 -13.33 -5.29
CA TYR A 182 0.49 -12.27 -5.05
C TYR A 182 -0.14 -11.85 -6.37
N THR A 183 -1.38 -11.37 -6.34
CA THR A 183 -2.00 -10.76 -7.52
C THR A 183 -1.41 -9.38 -7.75
N GLU A 184 -0.89 -9.14 -8.95
CA GLU A 184 -0.35 -7.83 -9.29
C GLU A 184 -1.46 -6.78 -9.39
N PHE A 185 -1.16 -5.57 -8.93
CA PHE A 185 -2.06 -4.42 -9.02
C PHE A 185 -1.32 -3.12 -9.33
N SER A 186 -2.07 -2.15 -9.84
CA SER A 186 -1.63 -0.78 -10.03
C SER A 186 -2.82 0.15 -9.88
N THR A 187 -2.82 0.99 -8.84
CA THR A 187 -3.87 2.00 -8.63
C THR A 187 -3.79 3.13 -9.65
N LYS A 188 -2.67 3.23 -10.40
CA LYS A 188 -2.52 4.27 -11.42
C LYS A 188 -3.59 4.21 -12.53
N GLU A 189 -3.94 3.00 -12.95
CA GLU A 189 -4.87 2.76 -14.06
C GLU A 189 -6.30 2.54 -13.55
N SER A 190 -6.40 2.18 -12.28
CA SER A 190 -7.55 1.55 -11.69
C SER A 190 -8.31 2.50 -10.77
N CYS A 191 -7.62 3.54 -10.31
CA CYS A 191 -8.13 4.65 -9.54
C CYS A 191 -7.92 5.92 -10.38
N VAL A 192 -9.01 6.46 -10.93
CA VAL A 192 -8.94 7.66 -11.79
C VAL A 192 -8.68 8.86 -10.88
N PHE A 193 -7.57 9.56 -11.10
CA PHE A 193 -7.16 10.77 -10.37
C PHE A 193 -7.76 12.05 -10.99
#